data_AF-A0AAP3EKX5-F1
#
_entry.id   AF-A0AAP3EKX5-F1
#
_cell.length_a   1.000
_cell.length_b   1.000
_cell.length_c   1.000
_cell.angle_alpha   90.00
_cell.angle_beta   90.00
_cell.angle_gamma   90.00
#
_symmetry.space_group_name_H-M   'P 1'
#
loop_
_entity.id
_entity.type
_entity.pdbx_description
1 polymer ?
#
loop_
_entity_poly.entity_id
_entity_poly.type
_entity_poly.pdbx_seq_one_letter_code
_entity_poly.pdbx_strand_id
1 'polypeptide(L)'
;SLAALWRNENHAGVKDANPVAVNQETPKLSIALNGIVLTSNDETSFVLINEGSEQKRYSLNEALESAPGTFIRKINKTSVVFETHGHYEK
;
A
#
# COMPACT_ATOMS: atom_id res chain seq x y z
N SER A 1 -18.21 -34.15 -11.87
CA SER A 1 -18.52 -32.83 -12.45
C SER A 1 -20.02 -32.71 -12.61
N LEU A 2 -20.67 -31.90 -11.76
CA LEU A 2 -22.13 -31.81 -11.66
C LEU A 2 -22.56 -30.35 -11.48
N ALA A 3 -23.58 -29.98 -12.25
CA ALA A 3 -24.59 -28.94 -12.02
C ALA A 3 -24.08 -27.50 -11.92
N ALA A 4 -24.14 -26.69 -12.98
CA ALA A 4 -25.36 -26.12 -13.60
C ALA A 4 -26.20 -25.31 -12.61
N LEU A 5 -26.49 -24.05 -12.95
CA LEU A 5 -27.78 -23.33 -12.85
C LEU A 5 -27.46 -21.82 -12.81
N TRP A 6 -27.95 -20.89 -13.65
CA TRP A 6 -29.01 -20.84 -14.65
C TRP A 6 -28.73 -19.76 -15.71
N ARG A 7 -29.31 -19.99 -16.89
CA ARG A 7 -29.52 -19.04 -17.99
C ARG A 7 -30.34 -17.83 -17.54
N ASN A 8 -30.09 -16.66 -18.14
CA ASN A 8 -31.17 -15.87 -18.71
C ASN A 8 -30.64 -14.95 -19.82
N GLU A 9 -31.01 -15.26 -21.06
CA GLU A 9 -30.96 -14.33 -22.18
C GLU A 9 -32.18 -13.39 -22.02
N ASN A 10 -32.00 -12.07 -22.01
CA ASN A 10 -32.91 -11.12 -22.66
C ASN A 10 -32.43 -9.67 -22.56
N HIS A 11 -32.19 -9.08 -23.73
CA HIS A 11 -32.69 -7.78 -24.19
C HIS A 11 -32.76 -6.62 -23.19
N ALA A 12 -31.93 -5.60 -23.44
CA ALA A 12 -32.31 -4.19 -23.66
C ALA A 12 -31.15 -3.29 -23.25
N GLY A 13 -30.84 -2.30 -24.10
CA GLY A 13 -29.76 -1.37 -23.88
C GLY A 13 -29.84 -0.69 -22.51
N VAL A 14 -28.75 -0.81 -21.75
CA VAL A 14 -28.41 0.15 -20.69
C VAL A 14 -27.09 0.79 -21.10
N LYS A 15 -27.27 1.97 -21.69
CA LYS A 15 -26.28 3.02 -21.83
C LYS A 15 -25.78 3.38 -20.42
N ASP A 16 -24.48 3.66 -20.32
CA ASP A 16 -23.82 4.22 -19.14
C ASP A 16 -23.73 3.29 -17.92
N ALA A 17 -22.96 2.21 -18.06
CA ALA A 17 -22.17 1.73 -16.93
C ALA A 17 -21.11 2.79 -16.64
N ASN A 18 -21.46 3.82 -15.87
CA ASN A 18 -20.47 4.59 -15.13
C ASN A 18 -19.64 3.55 -14.38
N PRO A 19 -18.33 3.39 -14.65
CA PRO A 19 -17.52 2.62 -13.73
C PRO A 19 -17.67 3.35 -12.42
N VAL A 20 -18.32 2.72 -11.44
CA VAL A 20 -18.18 3.15 -10.06
C VAL A 20 -16.70 2.96 -9.79
N ALA A 21 -15.92 4.01 -10.08
CA ALA A 21 -14.59 4.16 -9.56
C ALA A 21 -14.83 4.07 -8.07
N VAL A 22 -14.59 2.89 -7.52
CA VAL A 22 -14.34 2.73 -6.11
C VAL A 22 -13.22 3.73 -5.89
N ASN A 23 -13.57 4.90 -5.35
CA ASN A 23 -12.62 5.79 -4.73
C ASN A 23 -12.08 4.96 -3.58
N GLN A 24 -11.13 4.07 -3.88
CA GLN A 24 -10.21 3.54 -2.91
C GLN A 24 -9.42 4.77 -2.51
N GLU A 25 -9.98 5.54 -1.59
CA GLU A 25 -9.23 6.49 -0.80
C GLU A 25 -8.03 5.68 -0.32
N THR A 26 -6.89 5.94 -0.92
CA THR A 26 -5.65 5.26 -0.59
C THR A 26 -5.52 5.47 0.92
N PRO A 27 -5.45 4.41 1.75
CA PRO A 27 -5.47 4.58 3.19
C PRO A 27 -4.36 5.55 3.56
N LYS A 28 -4.71 6.77 3.96
CA LYS A 28 -3.72 7.80 4.24
C LYS A 28 -2.98 7.35 5.48
N LEU A 29 -1.78 6.83 5.30
CA LEU A 29 -0.96 6.28 6.36
C LEU A 29 -0.76 7.40 7.40
N SER A 30 -1.34 7.23 8.59
CA SER A 30 -1.13 8.14 9.71
C SER A 30 0.16 7.78 10.44
N ILE A 31 1.26 7.80 9.71
CA ILE A 31 2.61 7.52 10.20
C ILE A 31 3.44 8.81 10.13
N ALA A 32 4.33 9.01 11.11
CA ALA A 32 5.26 10.12 11.09
C ALA A 32 6.68 9.61 10.84
N LEU A 33 7.25 9.97 9.69
CA LEU A 33 8.66 9.71 9.41
C LEU A 33 9.52 10.60 10.31
N ASN A 34 10.22 10.01 11.26
CA ASN A 34 11.06 10.72 12.21
C ASN A 34 12.51 10.84 11.75
N GLY A 35 13.01 9.87 10.98
CA GLY A 35 14.38 9.90 10.51
C GLY A 35 14.68 8.88 9.42
N ILE A 36 15.74 9.16 8.67
CA ILE A 36 16.31 8.27 7.66
C ILE A 36 17.78 8.08 7.97
N VAL A 37 18.21 6.82 8.07
CA VAL A 37 19.60 6.45 8.25
C VAL A 37 20.06 5.72 6.99
N LEU A 38 20.92 6.40 6.23
CA LEU A 38 21.57 5.82 5.06
C LEU A 38 22.93 5.28 5.44
N THR A 39 23.24 4.10 4.91
CA THR A 39 24.56 3.50 5.00
C THR A 39 25.10 3.25 3.59
N SER A 40 26.37 2.86 3.46
CA SER A 40 26.95 2.55 2.15
C SER A 40 26.34 1.31 1.47
N ASN A 41 25.58 0.51 2.21
CA ASN A 41 24.81 -0.61 1.70
C ASN A 41 23.31 -0.31 1.88
N ASP A 42 22.56 -0.28 0.79
CA ASP A 42 21.12 0.00 0.82
C ASP A 42 20.33 -1.00 1.68
N GLU A 43 20.81 -2.25 1.80
CA GLU A 43 20.18 -3.28 2.65
C GLU A 43 20.33 -3.00 4.15
N THR A 44 21.34 -2.24 4.55
CA THR A 44 21.57 -1.84 5.94
C THR A 44 21.04 -0.44 6.25
N SER A 45 20.45 0.23 5.25
CA SER A 45 19.74 1.49 5.46
C SER A 45 18.37 1.23 6.07
N PHE A 46 17.95 2.13 6.95
CA PHE A 46 16.68 1.99 7.68
C PHE A 46 16.04 3.35 7.92
N VAL A 47 14.74 3.32 8.22
CA VAL A 47 13.96 4.51 8.57
C VAL A 47 13.42 4.37 9.98
N LEU A 48 13.22 5.50 10.63
CA LEU A 48 12.59 5.59 11.94
C LEU A 48 11.20 6.18 11.74
N ILE A 49 10.18 5.41 12.07
CA ILE A 49 8.78 5.78 11.92
C ILE A 49 8.15 5.77 13.30
N ASN A 50 7.48 6.86 13.66
CA ASN A 50 6.65 6.89 14.85
C ASN A 50 5.27 6.34 14.50
N GLU A 51 4.91 5.24 15.13
CA GLU A 51 3.60 4.59 15.05
C GLU A 51 2.90 4.75 16.40
N GLY A 52 1.95 5.69 16.49
CA GLY A 52 1.37 6.09 17.76
C GLY A 52 2.40 6.77 18.67
N SER A 53 2.66 6.19 19.85
CA SER A 53 3.64 6.69 20.82
C SER A 53 5.00 5.99 20.73
N GLU A 54 5.15 4.99 19.87
CA GLU A 54 6.38 4.21 19.75
C GLU A 54 7.14 4.60 18.49
N GLN A 55 8.46 4.72 18.61
CA GLN A 55 9.34 4.81 17.46
C GLN A 55 9.83 3.42 17.08
N LYS A 56 9.62 3.04 15.83
CA LYS A 56 10.03 1.76 15.28
C LYS A 56 11.02 1.97 14.15
N ARG A 57 11.95 1.01 14.02
CA ARG A 57 12.90 0.97 12.90
C ARG A 57 12.35 0.03 11.83
N TYR A 58 12.47 0.42 10.58
CA TYR A 58 12.09 -0.40 9.45
C TYR A 58 13.17 -0.39 8.38
N SER A 59 13.48 -1.58 7.89
CA SER A 59 14.47 -1.82 6.84
C SER A 59 13.80 -1.89 5.48
N LEU A 60 14.61 -1.97 4.42
CA LEU A 60 14.10 -2.23 3.08
C LEU A 60 13.30 -3.55 3.04
N ASN A 61 12.16 -3.53 2.35
CA ASN A 61 11.19 -4.62 2.22
C ASN A 61 10.48 -5.05 3.51
N GLU A 62 10.66 -4.32 4.61
CA GLU A 62 9.94 -4.57 5.85
C GLU A 62 8.52 -4.00 5.79
N ALA A 63 7.56 -4.72 6.38
CA ALA A 63 6.18 -4.29 6.48
C ALA A 63 5.97 -3.40 7.72
N LEU A 64 5.15 -2.36 7.59
CA LEU A 64 4.75 -1.54 8.73
C LEU A 64 3.84 -2.33 9.66
N GLU A 65 4.01 -2.13 10.97
CA GLU A 65 3.24 -2.88 11.96
C GLU A 65 1.82 -2.36 12.10
N SER A 66 1.65 -1.03 12.05
CA SER A 66 0.33 -0.39 12.10
C SER A 66 -0.43 -0.47 10.78
N ALA A 67 0.26 -0.79 9.68
CA ALA A 67 -0.34 -0.95 8.36
C ALA A 67 0.14 -2.23 7.65
N PRO A 68 -0.35 -3.42 8.09
CA PRO A 68 -0.02 -4.68 7.44
C PRO A 68 -0.33 -4.63 5.94
N GLY A 69 0.63 -5.05 5.11
CA GLY A 69 0.53 -4.94 3.65
C GLY A 69 1.11 -3.66 3.07
N THR A 70 1.63 -2.75 3.90
CA THR A 70 2.45 -1.61 3.49
C THR A 70 3.93 -1.91 3.71
N PHE A 71 4.74 -1.86 2.66
CA PHE A 71 6.15 -2.21 2.67
C PHE A 71 7.03 -1.04 2.31
N ILE A 72 8.21 -0.95 2.91
CA ILE A 72 9.23 0.01 2.48
C ILE A 72 9.93 -0.52 1.24
N ARG A 73 9.76 0.14 0.09
CA ARG A 73 10.38 -0.29 -1.17
C ARG A 73 11.60 0.51 -1.56
N LYS A 74 11.76 1.72 -1.01
CA LYS A 74 12.95 2.52 -1.25
C LYS A 74 13.21 3.49 -0.12
N ILE A 75 14.47 3.60 0.28
CA ILE A 75 14.93 4.59 1.26
C ILE A 75 15.88 5.53 0.51
N ASN A 76 15.47 6.78 0.34
CA ASN A 76 16.32 7.83 -0.24
C ASN A 76 16.72 8.81 0.85
N LYS A 77 17.70 9.67 0.56
CA LYS A 77 18.23 10.64 1.53
C LYS A 77 17.18 11.54 2.20
N THR A 78 16.10 11.85 1.48
CA THR A 78 15.07 12.80 1.94
C THR A 78 13.65 12.27 1.78
N SER A 79 13.48 11.02 1.32
CA SER A 79 12.14 10.47 1.05
C SER A 79 12.15 8.95 1.11
N VAL A 80 11.03 8.38 1.51
CA VAL A 80 10.84 6.94 1.65
C VAL A 80 9.67 6.54 0.75
N VAL A 81 9.84 5.49 -0.05
CA VAL A 81 8.76 4.98 -0.89
C VAL A 81 8.13 3.80 -0.18
N PHE A 82 6.83 3.90 0.06
CA PHE A 82 5.98 2.86 0.59
C PHE A 82 5.22 2.19 -0.56
N GLU A 83 4.94 0.90 -0.43
CA GLU A 83 4.05 0.15 -1.32
C GLU A 83 2.93 -0.47 -0.49
N THR A 84 1.68 -0.17 -0.83
CA THR A 84 0.49 -0.74 -0.20
C THR A 84 -0.36 -1.42 -1.26
N HIS A 85 -0.47 -2.75 -1.20
CA HIS A 85 -1.27 -3.55 -2.16
C HIS A 85 -0.99 -3.23 -3.65
N GLY A 86 0.28 -2.99 -4.01
CA GLY A 86 0.69 -2.65 -5.37
C GLY A 86 0.58 -1.16 -5.74
N HIS A 87 0.14 -0.30 -4.83
CA HIS A 87 0.17 1.16 -4.98
C HIS A 87 1.40 1.75 -4.29
N TYR A 88 2.08 2.70 -4.94
CA TYR A 88 3.29 3.33 -4.43
C TYR A 88 3.03 4.75 -3.93
N GLU A 89 3.50 5.06 -2.73
CA GLU A 89 3.43 6.39 -2.10
C GLU A 89 4.85 6.87 -1.72
N LYS A 90 5.14 8.18 -1.83
CA LYS A 90 6.47 8.78 -1.60
C LYS A 90 6.41 9.89 -0.55
#